data_AF-A0A661TQ06-F1
#
_entry.id   AF-A0A661TQ06-F1
#
_cell.length_a   1.000
_cell.length_b   1.000
_cell.length_c   1.000
_cell.angle_alpha   90.00
_cell.angle_beta   90.00
_cell.angle_gamma   90.00
#
_symmetry.space_group_name_H-M   'P 1'
#
loop_
_entity.id
_entity.type
_entity.pdbx_description
1 polymer ?
#
loop_
_entity_poly.entity_id
_entity_poly.type
_entity_poly.pdbx_seq_one_letter_code
_entity_poly.pdbx_strand_id
1 'polypeptide(L)'
;IREGSFDDIKLPLSGFVSSVDSSGLPIETNNNQVDLNYNEDYFWIKDSDIRGVARGGYWDNNSDAGIYAMYLVSPPSFAGTGVGFRCVE
;
A
#
# COMPACT_ATOMS: atom_id res chain seq x y z
N ILE A 1 13.93 6.23 -14.68
CA ILE A 1 12.49 6.06 -14.42
C ILE A 1 12.36 4.59 -14.03
N ARG A 2 12.31 4.14 -12.75
CA ARG A 2 11.58 4.60 -11.55
C ARG A 2 10.07 4.67 -11.87
N GLU A 3 9.49 3.54 -12.29
CA GLU A 3 8.14 3.41 -12.86
C GLU A 3 7.16 2.67 -11.92
N GLY A 4 7.20 2.97 -10.61
CA GLY A 4 6.22 2.42 -9.65
C GLY A 4 5.98 0.91 -9.77
N SER A 5 7.01 0.14 -10.12
CA SER A 5 6.92 -1.30 -10.33
C SER A 5 7.51 -2.04 -9.13
N PHE A 6 6.90 -3.17 -8.79
CA PHE A 6 7.41 -4.12 -7.80
C PHE A 6 7.55 -5.47 -8.50
N ASP A 7 8.77 -6.05 -8.50
CA ASP A 7 9.07 -7.29 -9.21
C ASP A 7 8.58 -7.32 -10.68
N ASP A 8 8.89 -6.26 -11.43
CA ASP A 8 8.46 -6.04 -12.84
C ASP A 8 6.94 -5.91 -13.07
N ILE A 9 6.13 -5.91 -12.00
CA ILE A 9 4.68 -5.67 -12.05
C ILE A 9 4.41 -4.18 -11.85
N LYS A 10 3.67 -3.57 -12.77
CA LYS A 10 3.17 -2.20 -12.62
C LYS A 10 2.10 -2.15 -11.53
N LEU A 11 2.32 -1.34 -10.50
CA LEU A 11 1.36 -1.16 -9.41
C LEU A 11 0.17 -0.30 -9.85
N PRO A 12 -1.03 -0.49 -9.24
CA PRO A 12 -2.20 0.32 -9.53
C PRO A 12 -1.99 1.77 -9.07
N LEU A 13 -2.92 2.66 -9.44
CA LEU A 13 -2.95 4.01 -8.89
C LEU A 13 -3.37 3.97 -7.42
N SER A 14 -3.15 5.07 -6.69
CA SER A 14 -3.65 5.21 -5.31
C SER A 14 -5.18 5.06 -5.29
N GLY A 15 -5.74 4.37 -4.29
CA GLY A 15 -7.18 4.16 -4.13
C GLY A 15 -7.56 3.03 -3.15
N PHE A 16 -8.86 2.82 -2.94
CA PHE A 16 -9.36 1.67 -2.17
C PHE A 16 -9.04 0.37 -2.90
N VAL A 17 -8.55 -0.63 -2.19
CA VAL A 17 -8.18 -1.93 -2.76
C VAL A 17 -9.44 -2.64 -3.25
N SER A 18 -9.43 -3.08 -4.51
CA SER A 18 -10.53 -3.85 -5.11
C SER A 18 -10.10 -5.21 -5.66
N SER A 19 -8.80 -5.51 -5.65
CA SER A 19 -8.24 -6.83 -5.99
C SER A 19 -6.81 -6.95 -5.50
N VAL A 20 -6.41 -8.17 -5.12
CA VAL A 20 -5.05 -8.51 -4.69
C VAL A 20 -4.56 -9.80 -5.36
N ASP A 21 -3.25 -9.95 -5.48
CA ASP A 21 -2.63 -11.21 -5.92
C ASP A 21 -2.53 -12.25 -4.78
N SER A 22 -1.92 -13.40 -5.07
CA SER A 22 -1.73 -14.49 -4.09
C SER A 22 -0.84 -14.12 -2.89
N SER A 23 -0.07 -13.03 -2.97
CA SER A 23 0.77 -12.50 -1.89
C SER A 23 0.10 -11.36 -1.09
N GLY A 24 -1.13 -11.01 -1.47
CA GLY A 24 -1.87 -9.88 -0.92
C GLY A 24 -1.39 -8.52 -1.44
N LEU A 25 -0.68 -8.47 -2.57
CA LEU A 25 -0.29 -7.23 -3.23
C LEU A 25 -1.51 -6.64 -3.97
N PRO A 26 -1.90 -5.37 -3.73
CA PRO A 26 -2.94 -4.72 -4.52
C PRO A 26 -2.58 -4.65 -6.00
N ILE A 27 -3.47 -5.16 -6.85
CA ILE A 27 -3.32 -5.13 -8.32
C ILE A 27 -4.37 -4.23 -8.98
N GLU A 28 -5.47 -3.95 -8.30
CA GLU A 28 -6.48 -2.98 -8.73
C GLU A 28 -6.95 -2.13 -7.56
N THR A 29 -7.29 -0.88 -7.86
CA THR A 29 -7.83 0.09 -6.90
C THR A 29 -8.97 0.89 -7.50
N ASN A 30 -9.82 1.42 -6.63
CA ASN A 30 -10.93 2.29 -7.01
C ASN A 30 -11.00 3.51 -6.07
N ASN A 31 -10.98 4.73 -6.61
CA ASN A 31 -11.08 5.96 -5.82
C ASN A 31 -12.52 6.41 -5.56
N ASN A 32 -13.49 5.84 -6.26
CA ASN A 32 -14.89 6.29 -6.22
C ASN A 32 -15.77 5.37 -5.37
N GLN A 33 -15.27 4.20 -4.99
CA GLN A 33 -16.04 3.20 -4.29
C GLN A 33 -15.15 2.40 -3.35
N VAL A 34 -15.59 2.32 -2.10
CA VAL A 34 -15.03 1.44 -1.07
C VAL A 34 -15.45 -0.01 -1.36
N ASP A 35 -14.53 -0.95 -1.22
CA ASP A 35 -14.82 -2.39 -1.34
C ASP A 35 -14.74 -3.07 0.04
N LEU A 36 -15.90 -3.50 0.53
CA LEU A 36 -16.03 -4.17 1.82
C LEU A 36 -15.43 -5.59 1.82
N ASN A 37 -15.24 -6.22 0.66
CA ASN A 37 -14.54 -7.51 0.58
C ASN A 37 -13.05 -7.38 0.91
N TYR A 38 -12.52 -6.15 0.80
CA TYR A 38 -11.14 -5.78 1.14
C TYR A 38 -11.09 -4.86 2.36
N ASN A 39 -12.10 -4.90 3.23
CA ASN A 39 -12.14 -4.18 4.51
C ASN A 39 -11.95 -2.65 4.42
N GLU A 40 -12.28 -2.03 3.28
CA GLU A 40 -11.99 -0.60 3.06
C GLU A 40 -10.49 -0.26 3.00
N ASP A 41 -9.62 -1.28 2.88
CA ASP A 41 -8.17 -1.10 2.84
C ASP A 41 -7.76 -0.17 1.70
N TYR A 42 -6.81 0.73 1.97
CA TYR A 42 -6.36 1.70 1.00
C TYR A 42 -4.91 1.46 0.55
N PHE A 43 -4.66 1.74 -0.73
CA PHE A 43 -3.35 1.70 -1.35
C PHE A 43 -2.86 3.11 -1.64
N TRP A 44 -1.76 3.52 -1.00
CA TRP A 44 -1.10 4.80 -1.22
C TRP A 44 0.20 4.58 -2.00
N ILE A 45 0.37 5.29 -3.12
CA ILE A 45 1.57 5.19 -3.93
C ILE A 45 2.01 6.56 -4.47
N LYS A 46 3.33 6.78 -4.49
CA LYS A 46 3.98 7.71 -5.41
C LYS A 46 4.77 6.89 -6.41
N ASP A 47 4.40 6.98 -7.68
CA ASP A 47 4.98 6.23 -8.81
C ASP A 47 6.38 6.73 -9.23
N SER A 48 6.82 7.84 -8.65
CA SER A 48 8.18 8.34 -8.77
C SER A 48 9.11 7.72 -7.75
N ASP A 49 10.38 7.57 -8.13
CA ASP A 49 11.49 7.19 -7.26
C ASP A 49 11.43 5.80 -6.61
N ILE A 50 12.41 5.50 -5.74
CA ILE A 50 12.39 4.28 -4.92
C ILE A 50 11.63 4.60 -3.64
N ARG A 51 10.71 3.70 -3.27
CA ARG A 51 9.83 3.83 -2.10
C ARG A 51 9.98 2.60 -1.22
N GLY A 52 9.86 2.80 0.09
CA GLY A 52 9.69 1.68 1.02
C GLY A 52 8.27 1.15 0.94
N VAL A 53 8.11 -0.16 1.13
CA VAL A 53 6.80 -0.80 1.25
C VAL A 53 6.47 -0.94 2.73
N ALA A 54 5.45 -0.22 3.20
CA ALA A 54 4.85 -0.44 4.51
C ALA A 54 3.45 -1.05 4.33
N ARG A 55 3.09 -2.00 5.19
CA ARG A 55 1.78 -2.68 5.19
C ARG A 55 1.06 -2.46 6.51
N GLY A 56 -0.27 -2.50 6.50
CA GLY A 56 -1.10 -2.50 7.70
C GLY A 56 -1.70 -1.16 8.11
N GLY A 57 -1.08 -0.04 7.72
CA GLY A 57 -1.49 1.30 8.16
C GLY A 57 -1.01 1.67 9.58
N TYR A 58 -1.39 2.85 10.04
CA TYR A 58 -1.11 3.37 11.39
C TYR A 58 -2.38 3.93 12.04
N TRP A 59 -2.31 4.34 13.32
CA TRP A 59 -3.48 4.65 14.16
C TRP A 59 -4.41 5.75 13.60
N ASP A 60 -3.92 6.61 12.72
CA ASP A 60 -4.70 7.72 12.14
C ASP A 60 -5.37 7.36 10.80
N ASN A 61 -5.08 6.17 10.25
CA ASN A 61 -5.71 5.71 9.01
C ASN A 61 -7.16 5.25 9.20
N ASN A 62 -7.63 5.04 10.44
CA ASN A 62 -8.99 4.61 10.72
C ASN A 62 -9.38 3.34 9.93
N SER A 63 -10.44 3.37 9.12
CA SER A 63 -10.89 2.21 8.33
C SER A 63 -10.06 1.95 7.08
N ASP A 64 -9.21 2.89 6.65
CA ASP A 64 -8.34 2.72 5.48
C ASP A 64 -7.16 1.75 5.75
N ALA A 65 -7.00 1.34 7.02
CA ALA A 65 -5.96 0.40 7.47
C ALA A 65 -6.49 -1.04 7.58
N GLY A 66 -5.62 -2.00 7.27
CA GLY A 66 -5.93 -3.41 7.40
C GLY A 66 -4.96 -4.31 6.63
N ILE A 67 -5.42 -5.50 6.25
CA ILE A 67 -4.56 -6.62 5.83
C ILE A 67 -3.92 -6.36 4.46
N TYR A 68 -4.64 -5.69 3.57
CA TYR A 68 -4.22 -5.34 2.22
C TYR A 68 -3.82 -3.86 2.10
N ALA A 69 -3.95 -3.08 3.17
CA ALA A 69 -3.55 -1.68 3.19
C ALA A 69 -2.03 -1.55 3.00
N MET A 70 -1.63 -0.68 2.07
CA MET A 70 -0.24 -0.62 1.61
C MET A 70 0.19 0.81 1.30
N TYR A 71 1.36 1.21 1.82
CA TYR A 71 1.88 2.57 1.75
C TYR A 71 3.27 2.62 1.11
N LEU A 72 3.35 3.18 -0.10
CA LEU A 72 4.53 3.31 -0.95
C LEU A 72 4.78 4.78 -1.31
N VAL A 73 4.74 5.66 -0.32
CA VAL A 73 4.94 7.11 -0.51
C VAL A 73 6.27 7.59 0.06
N SER A 74 6.77 6.95 1.12
CA SER A 74 8.00 7.35 1.79
C SER A 74 9.25 6.76 1.13
N PRO A 75 10.39 7.49 1.10
CA PRO A 75 11.67 6.91 0.73
C PRO A 75 12.13 5.86 1.76
N PRO A 76 12.99 4.89 1.40
CA PRO A 76 13.48 3.87 2.32
C PRO A 76 14.22 4.39 3.56
N SER A 77 14.77 5.62 3.49
CA SER A 77 15.46 6.27 4.60
C SER A 77 14.54 7.02 5.57
N PHE A 78 13.23 6.99 5.35
CA PHE A 78 12.27 7.69 6.19
C PHE A 78 12.15 7.04 7.57
N ALA A 79 12.11 7.89 8.61
CA ALA A 79 11.81 7.50 9.98
C ALA A 79 10.70 8.40 10.52
N GLY A 80 9.68 7.80 11.14
CA GLY A 80 8.53 8.52 11.66
C GLY A 80 7.74 7.68 12.66
N THR A 81 6.89 8.33 13.45
CA THR A 81 6.14 7.67 14.55
C THR A 81 5.11 6.66 14.05
N GLY A 82 4.59 6.82 12.82
CA GLY A 82 3.61 5.93 12.20
C GLY A 82 4.20 4.76 11.40
N VAL A 83 5.51 4.51 11.48
CA VAL A 83 6.17 3.45 10.71
C VAL A 83 7.05 2.61 11.63
N GLY A 84 7.01 1.30 11.46
CA GLY A 84 7.84 0.33 12.17
C GLY A 84 8.05 -0.92 11.33
N PHE A 85 8.61 -1.96 11.94
CA PHE A 85 8.81 -3.25 11.30
C PHE A 85 8.51 -4.40 12.26
N ARG A 86 8.21 -5.57 11.69
CA ARG A 86 8.08 -6.83 12.42
C ARG A 86 9.09 -7.81 11.84
N CYS A 87 9.94 -8.37 12.70
CA CYS A 87 10.86 -9.42 12.30
C CYS A 87 10.09 -10.68 11.87
N VAL A 88 10.65 -11.39 10.89
CA VAL A 88 10.17 -12.66 10.36
C VAL A 88 11.39 -13.55 10.10
N GLU A 89 11.24 -14.86 10.29
CA GLU A 89 12.27 -15.88 10.07
C GLU A 89 12.27 -16.38 8.64
#